data_AF-A0A317AEG4-F1
#
_entry.id   AF-A0A317AEG4-F1
#
_cell.length_a   1.000
_cell.length_b   1.000
_cell.length_c   1.000
_cell.angle_alpha   90.00
_cell.angle_beta   90.00
_cell.angle_gamma   90.00
#
_symmetry.space_group_name_H-M   'P 1'
#
loop_
_entity.id
_entity.type
_entity.pdbx_description
1 polymer ?
#
loop_
_entity_poly.entity_id
_entity_poly.type
_entity_poly.pdbx_seq_one_letter_code
_entity_poly.pdbx_strand_id
1 'polypeptide(L)'
;MATSDRAFPELRGETRKKLETAEKKLKDLGTPRKTEREQQQYLVGIASDFQTLVRAALNADYSAHSVFNRNELRLITAIVNTTEQFNTDFVNIARTYLFESETQFAAMVPLDAFDVPDSKAFPDLERIIVSDWSIDLPQKGIMKWIKTIHQSSRGLDLGSLGHGVLPSVFREQSAKWEMIAKQYLSKIILFVHRFILKALEVVCADTQVLQLVSSAIIVELCAKYKDGMNQATFLVNVERQLKPYTLNHYFNHNQQRSHGARIKETLRPKARQEAHNTGWGKRKMLVINLSDVADAVMLRWSEQCACAEN
;
A
#
# COMPACT_ATOMS: atom_id res chain seq x y z
N MET A 1 -2.99 -68.13 -23.39
CA MET A 1 -2.99 -67.42 -24.69
C MET A 1 -4.12 -66.38 -24.72
N ALA A 2 -4.17 -65.46 -23.75
CA ALA A 2 -5.34 -64.59 -23.52
C ALA A 2 -5.00 -63.15 -23.03
N THR A 3 -3.80 -62.65 -23.33
CA THR A 3 -3.35 -61.31 -22.93
C THR A 3 -3.32 -60.30 -24.11
N SER A 4 -3.32 -60.79 -25.36
CA SER A 4 -3.28 -59.93 -26.56
C SER A 4 -4.64 -59.31 -26.92
N ASP A 5 -5.75 -60.04 -26.74
CA ASP A 5 -7.07 -59.59 -27.21
C ASP A 5 -7.69 -58.49 -26.35
N ARG A 6 -7.30 -58.37 -25.07
CA ARG A 6 -7.72 -57.25 -24.21
C ARG A 6 -6.84 -56.00 -24.36
N ALA A 7 -5.57 -56.17 -24.74
CA ALA A 7 -4.63 -55.05 -24.87
C ALA A 7 -4.88 -54.20 -26.13
N PHE A 8 -5.40 -54.80 -27.20
CA PHE A 8 -5.59 -54.11 -28.49
C PHE A 8 -6.70 -53.03 -28.48
N PRO A 9 -7.89 -53.26 -27.87
CA PRO A 9 -8.89 -52.20 -27.70
C PRO A 9 -8.42 -51.03 -26.83
N GLU A 10 -7.67 -51.32 -25.76
CA GLU A 10 -7.09 -50.30 -24.87
C GLU A 10 -6.07 -49.44 -25.61
N LEU A 11 -5.15 -50.07 -26.35
CA LEU A 11 -4.19 -49.38 -27.22
C LEU A 11 -4.88 -48.49 -28.26
N ARG A 12 -5.94 -48.98 -28.92
CA ARG A 12 -6.73 -48.16 -29.87
C ARG A 12 -7.38 -46.95 -29.21
N GLY A 13 -7.89 -47.11 -27.98
CA GLY A 13 -8.44 -46.01 -27.19
C GLY A 13 -7.37 -44.96 -26.86
N GLU A 14 -6.18 -45.40 -26.45
CA GLU A 14 -5.06 -44.52 -26.15
C GLU A 14 -4.54 -43.80 -27.40
N THR A 15 -4.40 -44.51 -28.53
CA THR A 15 -3.98 -43.91 -29.81
C THR A 15 -4.98 -42.86 -30.29
N ARG A 16 -6.29 -43.12 -30.16
CA ARG A 16 -7.32 -42.15 -30.53
C ARG A 16 -7.26 -40.89 -29.66
N LYS A 17 -7.09 -41.04 -28.34
CA LYS A 17 -6.88 -39.90 -27.43
C LYS A 17 -5.64 -39.09 -27.80
N LYS A 18 -4.55 -39.77 -28.14
CA LYS A 18 -3.30 -39.13 -28.60
C LYS A 18 -3.50 -38.36 -29.91
N LEU A 19 -4.24 -38.93 -30.86
CA LEU A 19 -4.59 -38.28 -32.13
C LEU A 19 -5.46 -37.04 -31.90
N GLU A 20 -6.54 -37.16 -31.13
CA GLU A 20 -7.43 -36.02 -30.80
C GLU A 20 -6.65 -34.89 -30.12
N THR A 21 -5.71 -35.23 -29.23
CA THR A 21 -4.83 -34.25 -28.58
C THR A 21 -3.88 -33.58 -29.58
N ALA A 22 -3.31 -34.35 -30.51
CA ALA A 22 -2.41 -33.83 -31.53
C ALA A 22 -3.13 -32.93 -32.54
N GLU A 23 -4.32 -33.33 -32.99
CA GLU A 23 -5.17 -32.53 -33.88
C GLU A 23 -5.61 -31.23 -33.23
N LYS A 24 -5.99 -31.27 -31.94
CA LYS A 24 -6.29 -30.06 -31.17
C LYS A 24 -5.09 -29.12 -31.10
N LYS A 25 -3.90 -29.64 -30.72
CA LYS A 25 -2.67 -28.83 -30.66
C LYS A 25 -2.31 -28.24 -32.02
N LEU A 26 -2.47 -29.00 -33.10
CA LEU A 26 -2.22 -28.51 -34.46
C LEU A 26 -3.19 -27.38 -34.83
N LYS A 27 -4.46 -27.51 -34.46
CA LYS A 27 -5.46 -26.45 -34.66
C LYS A 27 -5.12 -25.19 -33.87
N ASP A 28 -4.69 -25.34 -32.61
CA ASP A 28 -4.31 -24.23 -31.74
C ASP A 28 -3.05 -23.49 -32.25
N LEU A 29 -2.13 -24.17 -32.96
CA LEU A 29 -0.96 -23.56 -33.58
C LEU A 29 -1.27 -22.70 -34.82
N GLY A 30 -2.44 -22.90 -35.43
CA GLY A 30 -2.90 -22.12 -36.59
C GLY A 30 -2.21 -22.51 -37.91
N THR A 31 -2.18 -21.56 -38.84
CA THR A 31 -1.65 -21.79 -40.20
C THR A 31 -0.13 -21.92 -40.21
N PRO A 32 0.46 -22.74 -41.09
CA PRO A 32 1.91 -22.79 -41.29
C PRO A 32 2.50 -21.41 -41.61
N ARG A 33 3.66 -21.08 -41.03
CA ARG A 33 4.33 -19.76 -41.13
C ARG A 33 5.71 -19.93 -41.75
N LYS A 34 5.78 -20.03 -43.08
CA LYS A 34 7.03 -20.29 -43.82
C LYS A 34 7.77 -19.01 -44.20
N THR A 35 7.04 -17.92 -44.45
CA THR A 35 7.61 -16.64 -44.87
C THR A 35 7.78 -15.70 -43.68
N GLU A 36 8.74 -14.77 -43.78
CA GLU A 36 8.95 -13.72 -42.77
C GLU A 36 7.68 -12.90 -42.54
N ARG A 37 6.94 -12.58 -43.61
CA ARG A 37 5.68 -11.83 -43.53
C ARG A 37 4.62 -12.57 -42.71
N GLU A 38 4.47 -13.89 -42.90
CA GLU A 38 3.54 -14.71 -42.13
C GLU A 38 3.94 -14.78 -40.64
N GLN A 39 5.25 -14.87 -40.35
CA GLN A 39 5.77 -14.85 -38.98
C GLN A 39 5.52 -13.50 -38.31
N GLN A 40 5.76 -12.39 -39.01
CA GLN A 40 5.50 -11.04 -38.49
C GLN A 40 4.00 -10.83 -38.22
N GLN A 41 3.13 -11.24 -39.15
CA GLN A 41 1.67 -11.14 -38.96
C GLN A 41 1.20 -11.94 -37.74
N TYR A 42 1.77 -13.12 -37.51
CA TYR A 42 1.46 -13.92 -36.33
C TYR A 42 1.87 -13.22 -35.03
N LEU A 43 3.09 -12.67 -34.96
CA LEU A 43 3.55 -11.93 -33.78
C LEU A 43 2.73 -10.66 -33.52
N VAL A 44 2.33 -9.95 -34.58
CA VAL A 44 1.42 -8.79 -34.48
C VAL A 44 0.05 -9.22 -33.96
N GLY A 45 -0.47 -10.37 -34.38
CA GLY A 45 -1.69 -10.96 -33.84
C GLY A 45 -1.59 -11.19 -32.34
N ILE A 46 -0.54 -11.88 -31.88
CA ILE A 46 -0.29 -12.10 -30.44
C ILE A 46 -0.25 -10.77 -29.68
N ALA A 47 0.47 -9.77 -30.19
CA ALA A 47 0.57 -8.46 -29.54
C ALA A 47 -0.80 -7.77 -29.46
N SER A 48 -1.63 -7.88 -30.50
CA SER A 48 -2.98 -7.29 -30.53
C SER A 48 -3.93 -7.97 -29.54
N ASP A 49 -3.90 -9.30 -29.48
CA ASP A 49 -4.71 -10.09 -28.54
C ASP A 49 -4.28 -9.81 -27.10
N PHE A 50 -2.96 -9.76 -26.85
CA PHE A 50 -2.41 -9.40 -25.55
C PHE A 50 -2.87 -8.00 -25.13
N GLN A 51 -2.78 -7.02 -26.02
CA GLN A 51 -3.22 -5.65 -25.74
C GLN A 51 -4.71 -5.57 -25.43
N THR A 52 -5.54 -6.32 -26.16
CA THR A 52 -6.99 -6.38 -25.93
C THR A 52 -7.30 -6.98 -24.56
N LEU A 53 -6.63 -8.08 -24.21
CA LEU A 53 -6.78 -8.74 -22.92
C LEU A 53 -6.33 -7.83 -21.76
N VAL A 54 -5.18 -7.17 -21.90
CA VAL A 54 -4.67 -6.20 -20.91
C VAL A 54 -5.65 -5.06 -20.71
N ARG A 55 -6.19 -4.48 -21.78
CA ARG A 55 -7.17 -3.39 -21.70
C ARG A 55 -8.44 -3.82 -20.96
N ALA A 56 -8.97 -5.00 -21.27
CA ALA A 56 -10.12 -5.53 -20.55
C ALA A 56 -9.81 -5.74 -19.05
N ALA A 57 -8.63 -6.28 -18.73
CA ALA A 57 -8.19 -6.50 -17.35
C ALA A 57 -8.01 -5.18 -16.57
N LEU A 58 -7.52 -4.12 -17.21
CA LEU A 58 -7.33 -2.79 -16.61
C LEU A 58 -8.65 -2.03 -16.42
N ASN A 59 -9.61 -2.22 -17.33
CA ASN A 59 -10.93 -1.58 -17.25
C ASN A 59 -11.94 -2.36 -16.39
N ALA A 60 -11.52 -3.47 -15.76
CA ALA A 60 -12.38 -4.42 -15.06
C ALA A 60 -13.52 -5.00 -15.93
N ASP A 61 -13.35 -5.04 -17.26
CA ASP A 61 -14.30 -5.66 -18.18
C ASP A 61 -14.07 -7.17 -18.25
N TYR A 62 -14.44 -7.86 -17.17
CA TYR A 62 -14.27 -9.30 -17.05
C TYR A 62 -15.27 -10.12 -17.87
N SER A 63 -16.31 -9.47 -18.42
CA SER A 63 -17.24 -10.08 -19.37
C SER A 63 -16.64 -10.26 -20.77
N ALA A 64 -15.61 -9.49 -21.13
CA ALA A 64 -15.03 -9.51 -22.47
C ALA A 64 -14.42 -10.87 -22.86
N HIS A 65 -13.94 -11.65 -21.88
CA HIS A 65 -13.32 -12.95 -22.16
C HIS A 65 -13.47 -13.94 -21.00
N SER A 66 -13.81 -15.19 -21.31
CA SER A 66 -13.94 -16.29 -20.34
C SER A 66 -12.69 -16.57 -19.50
N VAL A 67 -11.51 -16.10 -19.90
CA VAL A 67 -10.26 -16.32 -19.16
C VAL A 67 -10.26 -15.59 -17.81
N PHE A 68 -11.05 -14.53 -17.68
CA PHE A 68 -11.24 -13.79 -16.42
C PHE A 68 -12.07 -14.55 -15.37
N ASN A 69 -12.54 -15.76 -15.67
CA ASN A 69 -12.99 -16.71 -14.65
C ASN A 69 -11.84 -17.13 -13.72
N ARG A 70 -10.59 -16.96 -14.16
CA ARG A 70 -9.40 -17.12 -13.31
C ARG A 70 -9.09 -15.82 -12.59
N ASN A 71 -9.14 -15.83 -11.26
CA ASN A 71 -8.90 -14.64 -10.44
C ASN A 71 -7.50 -14.03 -10.69
N GLU A 72 -6.51 -14.84 -11.02
CA GLU A 72 -5.14 -14.38 -11.35
C GLU A 72 -5.07 -13.42 -12.56
N LEU A 73 -6.09 -13.41 -13.44
CA LEU A 73 -6.18 -12.51 -14.58
C LEU A 73 -6.99 -11.23 -14.29
N ARG A 74 -7.57 -11.09 -13.09
CA ARG A 74 -8.32 -9.90 -12.67
C ARG A 74 -7.40 -8.83 -12.07
N LEU A 75 -6.48 -8.32 -12.90
CA LEU A 75 -5.36 -7.48 -12.46
C LEU A 75 -5.80 -6.24 -11.66
N ILE A 76 -6.69 -5.40 -12.21
CA ILE A 76 -7.03 -4.13 -11.56
C ILE A 76 -7.75 -4.34 -10.22
N THR A 77 -8.62 -5.35 -10.10
CA THR A 77 -9.26 -5.68 -8.82
C THR A 77 -8.23 -6.13 -7.78
N ALA A 78 -7.27 -6.98 -8.16
CA ALA A 78 -6.19 -7.38 -7.25
C ALA A 78 -5.36 -6.18 -6.77
N ILE A 79 -5.05 -5.25 -7.68
CA ILE A 79 -4.35 -4.00 -7.35
C ILE A 79 -5.17 -3.14 -6.38
N VAL A 80 -6.43 -2.85 -6.71
CA VAL A 80 -7.32 -2.00 -5.88
C VAL A 80 -7.45 -2.56 -4.46
N ASN A 81 -7.74 -3.85 -4.33
CA ASN A 81 -7.87 -4.49 -3.00
C ASN A 81 -6.56 -4.43 -2.23
N THR A 82 -5.42 -4.62 -2.91
CA THR A 82 -4.09 -4.48 -2.29
C THR A 82 -3.81 -3.04 -1.86
N THR A 83 -4.23 -2.05 -2.64
CA THR A 83 -4.11 -0.63 -2.29
C THR A 83 -4.99 -0.27 -1.09
N GLU A 84 -6.22 -0.78 -1.00
CA GLU A 84 -7.09 -0.58 0.16
C GLU A 84 -6.52 -1.18 1.44
N GLN A 85 -5.97 -2.40 1.35
CA GLN A 85 -5.26 -3.02 2.46
C GLN A 85 -4.05 -2.18 2.87
N PHE A 86 -3.22 -1.76 1.90
CA PHE A 86 -2.08 -0.88 2.16
C PHE A 86 -2.52 0.41 2.85
N ASN A 87 -3.60 1.06 2.42
CA ASN A 87 -4.07 2.30 3.06
C ASN A 87 -4.47 2.05 4.52
N THR A 88 -5.17 0.95 4.77
CA THR A 88 -5.56 0.55 6.12
C THR A 88 -4.34 0.28 7.00
N ASP A 89 -3.40 -0.51 6.50
CA ASP A 89 -2.15 -0.83 7.19
C ASP A 89 -1.34 0.44 7.42
N PHE A 90 -1.14 1.26 6.40
CA PHE A 90 -0.34 2.47 6.49
C PHE A 90 -0.88 3.42 7.56
N VAL A 91 -2.20 3.61 7.63
CA VAL A 91 -2.82 4.41 8.69
C VAL A 91 -2.53 3.80 10.06
N ASN A 92 -2.65 2.49 10.24
CA ASN A 92 -2.57 1.84 11.55
C ASN A 92 -1.13 1.62 12.05
N ILE A 93 -0.20 1.27 11.15
CA ILE A 93 1.13 0.77 11.51
C ILE A 93 2.29 1.56 10.94
N ALA A 94 2.11 2.55 10.06
CA ALA A 94 3.26 3.27 9.47
C ALA A 94 4.01 4.17 10.45
N ARG A 95 3.43 4.46 11.61
CA ARG A 95 4.02 5.33 12.64
C ARG A 95 4.82 4.53 13.68
N THR A 96 5.92 5.09 14.16
CA THR A 96 6.77 4.42 15.16
C THR A 96 6.16 4.43 16.56
N TYR A 97 5.46 5.51 16.94
CA TYR A 97 4.73 5.57 18.22
C TYR A 97 3.28 6.01 18.02
N LEU A 98 2.35 5.42 18.79
CA LEU A 98 0.94 5.82 18.86
C LEU A 98 0.77 7.21 19.47
N PHE A 99 -0.20 7.97 18.98
CA PHE A 99 -0.60 9.22 19.62
C PHE A 99 -1.36 8.94 20.93
N GLU A 100 -1.32 9.88 21.88
CA GLU A 100 -1.98 9.69 23.19
C GLU A 100 -3.50 9.51 23.10
N SER A 101 -4.12 10.05 22.04
CA SER A 101 -5.55 9.88 21.75
C SER A 101 -5.90 8.48 21.26
N GLU A 102 -4.92 7.62 21.00
CA GLU A 102 -5.09 6.31 20.37
C GLU A 102 -4.88 5.22 21.41
N THR A 103 -5.98 4.60 21.83
CA THR A 103 -5.97 3.65 22.95
C THR A 103 -5.64 2.22 22.52
N GLN A 104 -5.87 1.85 21.25
CA GLN A 104 -5.72 0.48 20.74
C GLN A 104 -5.34 0.46 19.26
N PHE A 105 -4.63 -0.60 18.86
CA PHE A 105 -4.48 -0.98 17.45
C PHE A 105 -5.83 -1.48 16.94
N ALA A 106 -6.29 -1.00 15.78
CA ALA A 106 -7.35 -1.70 15.08
C ALA A 106 -6.82 -3.08 14.67
N ALA A 107 -7.53 -4.15 15.00
CA ALA A 107 -7.17 -5.48 14.55
C ALA A 107 -7.16 -5.48 13.02
N MET A 108 -5.99 -5.76 12.42
CA MET A 108 -5.87 -5.93 10.98
C MET A 108 -6.64 -7.18 10.59
N VAL A 109 -7.70 -7.01 9.81
CA VAL A 109 -8.32 -8.11 9.10
C VAL A 109 -7.68 -8.13 7.72
N PRO A 110 -6.97 -9.20 7.33
CA PRO A 110 -6.51 -9.34 5.96
C PRO A 110 -7.73 -9.32 5.03
N LEU A 111 -7.81 -8.35 4.12
CA LEU A 111 -8.67 -8.47 2.94
C LEU A 111 -8.03 -9.50 1.98
N ASP A 112 -7.99 -10.77 2.37
CA ASP A 112 -7.43 -11.87 1.59
C ASP A 112 -8.40 -12.29 0.45
N ALA A 113 -8.73 -11.35 -0.44
CA ALA A 113 -9.49 -11.66 -1.65
C ALA A 113 -8.59 -12.23 -2.77
N PHE A 114 -7.28 -11.96 -2.73
CA PHE A 114 -6.31 -12.42 -3.72
C PHE A 114 -5.01 -12.86 -3.05
N ASP A 115 -4.65 -14.13 -3.24
CA ASP A 115 -3.38 -14.66 -2.76
C ASP A 115 -2.21 -13.97 -3.49
N VAL A 116 -1.36 -13.30 -2.69
CA VAL A 116 -0.08 -12.75 -3.15
C VAL A 116 0.75 -13.93 -3.69
N PRO A 117 1.24 -13.85 -4.94
CA PRO A 117 2.07 -14.91 -5.51
C PRO A 117 3.30 -15.17 -4.65
N ASP A 118 3.70 -16.45 -4.53
CA ASP A 118 4.98 -16.78 -3.90
C ASP A 118 6.13 -16.13 -4.68
N SER A 119 6.97 -15.36 -3.99
CA SER A 119 8.13 -14.71 -4.58
C SER A 119 9.10 -15.71 -5.19
N LYS A 120 9.16 -16.94 -4.66
CA LYS A 120 10.02 -18.02 -5.17
C LYS A 120 9.61 -18.52 -6.55
N ALA A 121 8.37 -18.26 -6.99
CA ALA A 121 7.93 -18.61 -8.34
C ALA A 121 8.59 -17.73 -9.42
N PHE A 122 9.18 -16.59 -9.04
CA PHE A 122 9.71 -15.58 -9.96
C PHE A 122 11.16 -15.21 -9.59
N PRO A 123 12.15 -16.07 -9.92
CA PRO A 123 13.55 -15.83 -9.57
C PRO A 123 14.10 -14.52 -10.16
N ASP A 124 13.60 -14.08 -11.30
CA ASP A 124 14.01 -12.83 -11.96
C ASP A 124 13.72 -11.58 -11.10
N LEU A 125 12.81 -11.69 -10.13
CA LEU A 125 12.40 -10.60 -9.25
C LEU A 125 13.15 -10.56 -7.92
N GLU A 126 13.95 -11.59 -7.58
CA GLU A 126 14.58 -11.77 -6.27
C GLU A 126 15.36 -10.52 -5.79
N ARG A 127 16.03 -9.83 -6.73
CA ARG A 127 16.85 -8.65 -6.43
C ARG A 127 16.08 -7.33 -6.42
N ILE A 128 14.78 -7.36 -6.72
CA ILE A 128 13.92 -6.19 -6.88
C ILE A 128 12.90 -6.11 -5.73
N ILE A 129 12.30 -7.24 -5.37
CA ILE A 129 11.23 -7.29 -4.37
C ILE A 129 11.75 -7.55 -2.97
N VAL A 130 11.01 -7.07 -1.98
CA VAL A 130 11.19 -7.42 -0.56
C VAL A 130 10.31 -8.61 -0.24
N SER A 131 10.89 -9.68 0.31
CA SER A 131 10.15 -10.88 0.74
C SER A 131 9.86 -10.92 2.25
N ASP A 132 10.44 -9.99 3.01
CA ASP A 132 10.08 -9.81 4.42
C ASP A 132 8.79 -8.99 4.51
N TRP A 133 7.73 -9.63 4.98
CA TRP A 133 6.41 -9.03 5.17
C TRP A 133 6.16 -8.57 6.61
N SER A 134 7.14 -8.74 7.51
CA SER A 134 7.00 -8.32 8.90
C SER A 134 7.06 -6.79 9.01
N ILE A 135 6.19 -6.23 9.85
CA ILE A 135 6.20 -4.81 10.19
C ILE A 135 5.99 -4.69 11.69
N ASP A 136 6.90 -3.98 12.35
CA ASP A 136 6.80 -3.72 13.78
C ASP A 136 5.59 -2.85 14.11
N LEU A 137 4.82 -3.27 15.11
CA LEU A 137 3.69 -2.50 15.62
C LEU A 137 4.17 -1.20 16.27
N PRO A 138 3.43 -0.08 16.11
CA PRO A 138 3.73 1.17 16.79
C PRO A 138 3.85 1.01 18.32
N GLN A 139 4.82 1.67 18.94
CA GLN A 139 5.00 1.62 20.40
C GLN A 139 4.11 2.65 21.12
N LYS A 140 3.83 2.43 22.41
CA LYS A 140 3.13 3.41 23.25
C LYS A 140 4.11 4.42 23.86
N GLY A 141 3.59 5.55 24.34
CA GLY A 141 4.39 6.52 25.11
C GLY A 141 5.12 7.56 24.27
N ILE A 142 4.49 8.03 23.19
CA ILE A 142 5.05 9.07 22.31
C ILE A 142 5.55 10.30 23.07
N MET A 143 4.83 10.76 24.10
CA MET A 143 5.22 11.97 24.84
C MET A 143 6.49 11.77 25.68
N LYS A 144 6.66 10.58 26.28
CA LYS A 144 7.91 10.24 26.99
C LYS A 144 9.09 10.26 26.01
N TRP A 145 8.89 9.69 24.83
CA TRP A 145 9.90 9.66 23.78
C TRP A 145 10.23 11.05 23.21
N ILE A 146 9.21 11.87 22.89
CA ILE A 146 9.40 13.27 22.45
C ILE A 146 10.16 14.07 23.50
N LYS A 147 9.84 13.89 24.80
CA LYS A 147 10.54 14.54 25.91
C LYS A 147 12.03 14.18 25.91
N THR A 148 12.36 12.90 25.72
CA THR A 148 13.76 12.44 25.60
C THR A 148 14.48 13.11 24.43
N ILE A 149 13.87 13.12 23.23
CA ILE A 149 14.45 13.79 22.06
C ILE A 149 14.68 15.27 22.35
N HIS A 150 13.67 15.97 22.87
CA HIS A 150 13.79 17.37 23.21
C HIS A 150 14.92 17.63 24.22
N GLN A 151 15.03 16.82 25.28
CA GLN A 151 16.11 16.96 26.27
C GLN A 151 17.50 16.73 25.66
N SER A 152 17.63 15.79 24.71
CA SER A 152 18.89 15.49 24.02
C SER A 152 19.23 16.45 22.88
N SER A 153 18.27 17.26 22.41
CA SER A 153 18.41 18.10 21.20
C SER A 153 18.11 19.57 21.44
N ARG A 154 17.78 20.00 22.67
CA ARG A 154 17.53 21.40 22.99
C ARG A 154 18.81 22.22 22.88
N GLY A 155 18.76 23.30 22.09
CA GLY A 155 19.85 24.28 21.98
C GLY A 155 19.74 25.39 23.02
N LEU A 156 20.44 26.51 22.78
CA LEU A 156 20.39 27.73 23.60
C LEU A 156 19.05 28.50 23.50
N ASP A 157 18.09 27.99 22.73
CA ASP A 157 16.79 28.63 22.52
C ASP A 157 15.96 28.63 23.80
N LEU A 158 15.74 29.81 24.39
CA LEU A 158 14.87 29.99 25.56
C LEU A 158 13.39 29.92 25.14
N GLY A 159 12.63 29.02 25.78
CA GLY A 159 11.17 29.04 25.76
C GLY A 159 10.46 28.48 24.52
N SER A 160 11.18 28.01 23.50
CA SER A 160 10.57 27.37 22.31
C SER A 160 11.10 25.95 22.05
N LEU A 161 10.29 25.12 21.38
CA LEU A 161 10.78 23.85 20.83
C LEU A 161 11.80 24.19 19.74
N GLY A 162 13.08 23.97 20.03
CA GLY A 162 14.17 24.25 19.08
C GLY A 162 13.88 23.71 17.68
N HIS A 163 14.33 24.45 16.67
CA HIS A 163 13.99 24.22 15.25
C HIS A 163 14.30 22.81 14.71
N GLY A 164 15.19 22.06 15.37
CA GLY A 164 15.56 20.68 15.00
C GLY A 164 14.67 19.58 15.59
N VAL A 165 13.85 19.87 16.61
CA VAL A 165 13.07 18.81 17.31
C VAL A 165 12.00 18.23 16.40
N LEU A 166 11.21 19.07 15.73
CA LEU A 166 10.10 18.61 14.87
C LEU A 166 10.59 17.77 13.67
N PRO A 167 11.60 18.19 12.88
CA PRO A 167 12.14 17.35 11.81
C PRO A 167 12.68 16.00 12.32
N SER A 168 13.36 16.00 13.47
CA SER A 168 13.91 14.78 14.07
C SER A 168 12.81 13.81 14.51
N VAL A 169 11.81 14.31 15.24
CA VAL A 169 10.63 13.54 15.66
C VAL A 169 9.87 13.00 14.46
N PHE A 170 9.68 13.81 13.40
CA PHE A 170 8.96 13.39 12.21
C PHE A 170 9.70 12.28 11.45
N ARG A 171 11.02 12.41 11.29
CA ARG A 171 11.87 11.42 10.61
C ARG A 171 11.83 10.06 11.31
N GLU A 172 11.85 10.06 12.64
CA GLU A 172 11.73 8.85 13.45
C GLU A 172 10.31 8.28 13.44
N GLN A 173 9.28 9.13 13.48
CA GLN A 173 7.88 8.67 13.36
C GLN A 173 7.59 8.01 12.03
N SER A 174 8.23 8.48 10.96
CA SER A 174 8.11 7.95 9.60
C SER A 174 9.14 6.85 9.27
N ALA A 175 9.85 6.31 10.26
CA ALA A 175 10.93 5.34 10.06
C ALA A 175 10.53 4.14 9.19
N LYS A 176 9.29 3.68 9.32
CA LYS A 176 8.75 2.50 8.64
C LYS A 176 8.24 2.77 7.22
N TRP A 177 8.06 4.03 6.82
CA TRP A 177 7.39 4.37 5.55
C TRP A 177 8.09 3.74 4.33
N GLU A 178 9.42 3.71 4.34
CA GLU A 178 10.19 3.14 3.23
C GLU A 178 9.95 1.64 3.08
N MET A 179 9.99 0.89 4.19
CA MET A 179 9.77 -0.55 4.17
C MET A 179 8.34 -0.90 3.78
N ILE A 180 7.34 -0.18 4.31
CA ILE A 180 5.94 -0.42 3.99
C ILE A 180 5.65 -0.10 2.51
N ALA A 181 6.22 0.97 1.97
CA ALA A 181 6.11 1.30 0.54
C ALA A 181 6.77 0.23 -0.34
N LYS A 182 7.96 -0.26 0.04
CA LYS A 182 8.66 -1.35 -0.66
C LYS A 182 7.87 -2.65 -0.65
N GLN A 183 7.30 -3.03 0.48
CA GLN A 183 6.44 -4.22 0.60
C GLN A 183 5.19 -4.07 -0.28
N TYR A 184 4.49 -2.94 -0.22
CA TYR A 184 3.35 -2.68 -1.09
C TYR A 184 3.69 -2.83 -2.57
N LEU A 185 4.76 -2.17 -3.03
CA LEU A 185 5.19 -2.28 -4.42
C LEU A 185 5.64 -3.68 -4.80
N SER A 186 6.25 -4.42 -3.87
CA SER A 186 6.62 -5.82 -4.10
C SER A 186 5.39 -6.68 -4.41
N LYS A 187 4.29 -6.50 -3.66
CA LYS A 187 3.00 -7.19 -3.95
C LYS A 187 2.46 -6.79 -5.33
N ILE A 188 2.45 -5.50 -5.64
CA ILE A 188 1.97 -4.99 -6.95
C ILE A 188 2.80 -5.57 -8.10
N ILE A 189 4.13 -5.57 -7.99
CA ILE A 189 5.04 -6.14 -8.98
C ILE A 189 4.76 -7.62 -9.17
N LEU A 190 4.57 -8.40 -8.10
CA LEU A 190 4.22 -9.81 -8.18
C LEU A 190 2.90 -10.05 -8.93
N PHE A 191 1.86 -9.26 -8.64
CA PHE A 191 0.58 -9.37 -9.35
C PHE A 191 0.70 -9.02 -10.83
N VAL A 192 1.38 -7.92 -11.17
CA VAL A 192 1.60 -7.50 -12.56
C VAL A 192 2.43 -8.53 -13.31
N HIS A 193 3.50 -9.04 -12.70
CA HIS A 193 4.38 -10.01 -13.33
C HIS A 193 3.66 -11.34 -13.59
N ARG A 194 2.94 -11.87 -12.57
CA ARG A 194 2.08 -13.06 -12.74
C ARG A 194 1.07 -12.85 -13.86
N PHE A 195 0.41 -11.69 -13.87
CA PHE A 195 -0.59 -11.36 -14.89
C PHE A 195 0.01 -11.37 -16.30
N ILE A 196 1.17 -10.73 -16.51
CA ILE A 196 1.83 -10.67 -17.83
C ILE A 196 2.13 -12.08 -18.33
N LEU A 197 2.73 -12.93 -17.50
CA LEU A 197 3.07 -14.30 -17.89
C LEU A 197 1.81 -15.13 -18.20
N LYS A 198 0.76 -15.02 -17.37
CA LYS A 198 -0.51 -15.72 -17.61
C LYS A 198 -1.27 -15.19 -18.83
N ALA A 199 -1.21 -13.89 -19.08
CA ALA A 199 -1.79 -13.30 -20.28
C ALA A 199 -1.06 -13.79 -21.54
N LEU A 200 0.27 -13.86 -21.52
CA LEU A 200 1.07 -14.42 -22.62
C LEU A 200 0.77 -15.91 -22.86
N GLU A 201 0.64 -16.72 -21.80
CA GLU A 201 0.21 -18.13 -21.90
C GLU A 201 -1.17 -18.29 -22.56
N VAL A 202 -2.07 -17.32 -22.34
CA VAL A 202 -3.42 -17.34 -22.92
C VAL A 202 -3.40 -17.00 -24.41
N VAL A 203 -2.62 -16.00 -24.82
CA VAL A 203 -2.61 -15.51 -26.21
C VAL A 203 -1.66 -16.27 -27.13
N CYS A 204 -0.67 -16.98 -26.57
CA CYS A 204 0.35 -17.70 -27.35
C CYS A 204 0.27 -19.20 -27.06
N ALA A 205 -0.37 -19.95 -27.96
CA ALA A 205 -0.45 -21.42 -27.88
C ALA A 205 0.90 -22.11 -28.19
N ASP A 206 1.77 -21.45 -28.96
CA ASP A 206 3.09 -21.96 -29.33
C ASP A 206 4.09 -21.76 -28.20
N THR A 207 4.46 -22.85 -27.52
CA THR A 207 5.35 -22.80 -26.36
C THR A 207 6.74 -22.27 -26.69
N GLN A 208 7.26 -22.49 -27.91
CA GLN A 208 8.58 -21.99 -28.27
C GLN A 208 8.55 -20.47 -28.44
N VAL A 209 7.54 -19.96 -29.14
CA VAL A 209 7.34 -18.52 -29.31
C VAL A 209 7.08 -17.85 -27.97
N LEU A 210 6.25 -18.45 -27.11
CA LEU A 210 5.99 -17.95 -25.76
C LEU A 210 7.28 -17.76 -24.96
N GLN A 211 8.17 -18.77 -24.96
CA GLN A 211 9.45 -18.68 -24.24
C GLN A 211 10.33 -17.56 -24.82
N LEU A 212 10.47 -17.49 -26.14
CA LEU A 212 11.28 -16.45 -26.80
C LEU A 212 10.77 -15.04 -26.50
N VAL A 213 9.45 -14.82 -26.57
CA VAL A 213 8.84 -13.51 -26.27
C VAL A 213 9.01 -13.18 -24.79
N SER A 214 8.79 -14.15 -23.89
CA SER A 214 8.95 -13.95 -22.44
C SER A 214 10.40 -13.57 -22.09
N SER A 215 11.37 -14.28 -22.65
CA SER A 215 12.80 -13.97 -22.48
C SER A 215 13.21 -12.63 -23.12
N ALA A 216 12.54 -12.20 -24.20
CA ALA A 216 12.84 -10.92 -24.84
C ALA A 216 12.37 -9.74 -23.98
N ILE A 217 11.22 -9.85 -23.31
CA ILE A 217 10.65 -8.73 -22.54
C ILE A 217 11.15 -8.66 -21.09
N ILE A 218 11.65 -9.76 -20.52
CA ILE A 218 11.96 -9.85 -19.08
C ILE A 218 12.97 -8.79 -18.61
N VAL A 219 14.00 -8.51 -19.42
CA VAL A 219 15.08 -7.58 -19.05
C VAL A 219 14.53 -6.16 -18.90
N GLU A 220 13.76 -5.70 -19.89
CA GLU A 220 13.15 -4.37 -19.87
C GLU A 220 12.06 -4.27 -18.79
N LEU A 221 11.32 -5.36 -18.56
CA LEU A 221 10.29 -5.42 -17.53
C LEU A 221 10.89 -5.28 -16.13
N CYS A 222 11.97 -6.02 -15.84
CA CYS A 222 12.70 -5.94 -14.58
C CYS A 222 13.32 -4.55 -14.37
N ALA A 223 13.84 -3.91 -15.44
CA ALA A 223 14.32 -2.53 -15.36
C ALA A 223 13.20 -1.56 -14.93
N LYS A 224 12.01 -1.66 -15.55
CA LYS A 224 10.84 -0.83 -15.18
C LYS A 224 10.39 -1.04 -13.74
N TYR A 225 10.40 -2.28 -13.25
CA TYR A 225 10.08 -2.56 -11.84
C TYR A 225 11.09 -1.95 -10.88
N LYS A 226 12.39 -2.08 -11.19
CA LYS A 226 13.46 -1.48 -10.41
C LYS A 226 13.33 0.05 -10.38
N ASP A 227 13.06 0.67 -11.52
CA ASP A 227 12.88 2.12 -11.61
C ASP A 227 11.66 2.59 -10.82
N GLY A 228 10.55 1.85 -10.89
CA GLY A 228 9.36 2.13 -10.06
C GLY A 228 9.64 2.03 -8.56
N MET A 229 10.39 1.01 -8.14
CA MET A 229 10.81 0.85 -6.74
C MET A 229 11.73 1.99 -6.27
N ASN A 230 12.69 2.38 -7.12
CA ASN A 230 13.60 3.48 -6.86
C ASN A 230 12.84 4.81 -6.74
N GLN A 231 11.91 5.08 -7.65
CA GLN A 231 11.12 6.30 -7.64
C GLN A 231 10.27 6.42 -6.37
N ALA A 232 9.61 5.34 -5.94
CA ALA A 232 8.83 5.37 -4.71
C ALA A 232 9.71 5.55 -3.47
N THR A 233 10.87 4.88 -3.43
CA THR A 233 11.86 5.06 -2.36
C THR A 233 12.36 6.51 -2.31
N PHE A 234 12.60 7.12 -3.48
CA PHE A 234 12.96 8.52 -3.59
C PHE A 234 11.87 9.44 -3.02
N LEU A 235 10.61 9.26 -3.42
CA LEU A 235 9.49 10.06 -2.92
C LEU A 235 9.36 9.97 -1.39
N VAL A 236 9.47 8.77 -0.83
CA VAL A 236 9.43 8.59 0.64
C VAL A 236 10.60 9.33 1.30
N ASN A 237 11.79 9.26 0.73
CA ASN A 237 12.96 9.94 1.30
C ASN A 237 12.83 11.47 1.23
N VAL A 238 12.27 12.01 0.16
CA VAL A 238 11.99 13.46 0.02
C VAL A 238 11.08 13.93 1.16
N GLU A 239 9.98 13.23 1.40
CA GLU A 239 9.03 13.59 2.48
C GLU A 239 9.65 13.46 3.88
N ARG A 240 10.52 12.48 4.09
CA ARG A 240 11.11 12.18 5.41
C ARG A 240 12.31 13.05 5.78
N GLN A 241 13.13 13.43 4.80
CA GLN A 241 14.42 14.09 5.05
C GLN A 241 14.31 15.60 5.01
N LEU A 242 13.31 16.15 4.33
CA LEU A 242 13.08 17.59 4.29
C LEU A 242 12.41 18.09 5.56
N LYS A 243 12.54 19.40 5.81
CA LYS A 243 11.85 20.07 6.91
C LYS A 243 10.33 19.94 6.67
N PRO A 244 9.57 19.33 7.59
CA PRO A 244 8.14 19.20 7.42
C PRO A 244 7.48 20.58 7.35
N TYR A 245 6.65 20.77 6.34
CA TYR A 245 5.78 21.94 6.21
C TYR A 245 4.40 21.48 5.79
N THR A 246 3.38 22.30 6.07
CA THR A 246 2.02 22.00 5.66
C THR A 246 1.39 23.23 5.03
N LEU A 247 0.82 23.06 3.85
CA LEU A 247 -0.02 24.06 3.18
C LEU A 247 -1.50 23.84 3.49
N ASN A 248 -1.82 22.89 4.38
CA ASN A 248 -3.21 22.61 4.75
C ASN A 248 -3.80 23.81 5.51
N HIS A 249 -4.73 24.53 4.88
CA HIS A 249 -5.38 25.70 5.46
C HIS A 249 -6.15 25.39 6.76
N TYR A 250 -6.53 24.13 7.00
CA TYR A 250 -7.16 23.71 8.24
C TYR A 250 -6.19 23.54 9.41
N PHE A 251 -4.87 23.49 9.17
CA PHE A 251 -3.89 23.27 10.24
C PHE A 251 -3.99 24.33 11.33
N ASN A 252 -3.95 25.61 10.95
CA ASN A 252 -4.04 26.73 11.88
C ASN A 252 -5.38 26.72 12.64
N HIS A 253 -6.48 26.43 11.96
CA HIS A 253 -7.79 26.32 12.57
C HIS A 253 -7.86 25.18 13.60
N ASN A 254 -7.36 23.99 13.25
CA ASN A 254 -7.35 22.82 14.13
C ASN A 254 -6.40 23.01 15.32
N GLN A 255 -5.26 23.66 15.10
CA GLN A 255 -4.33 24.04 16.14
C GLN A 255 -4.99 25.01 17.13
N GLN A 256 -5.66 26.06 16.63
CA GLN A 256 -6.36 27.02 17.46
C GLN A 256 -7.52 26.37 18.23
N ARG A 257 -8.28 25.47 17.59
CA ARG A 257 -9.34 24.70 18.25
C ARG A 257 -8.78 23.82 19.39
N SER A 258 -7.65 23.17 19.16
CA SER A 258 -6.98 22.35 20.18
C SER A 258 -6.46 23.19 21.35
N HIS A 259 -5.91 24.38 21.06
CA HIS A 259 -5.54 25.35 22.10
C HIS A 259 -6.75 25.79 22.91
N GLY A 260 -7.85 26.14 22.26
CA GLY A 260 -9.10 26.52 22.93
C GLY A 260 -9.67 25.40 23.82
N ALA A 261 -9.57 24.14 23.37
CA ALA A 261 -9.97 22.99 24.18
C ALA A 261 -9.11 22.84 25.44
N ARG A 262 -7.79 23.01 25.34
CA ARG A 262 -6.88 22.97 26.51
C ARG A 262 -7.18 24.09 27.50
N ILE A 263 -7.32 25.33 27.03
CA ILE A 263 -7.70 26.49 27.87
C ILE A 263 -9.01 26.21 28.59
N LYS A 264 -10.01 25.67 27.88
CA LYS A 264 -11.29 25.28 28.47
C LYS A 264 -11.12 24.26 29.60
N GLU A 265 -10.27 23.26 29.43
CA GLU A 265 -10.00 22.27 30.49
C GLU A 265 -9.26 22.88 31.68
N THR A 266 -8.29 23.77 31.46
CA THR A 266 -7.62 24.52 32.54
C THR A 266 -8.60 25.37 33.35
N LEU A 267 -9.61 25.94 32.68
CA LEU A 267 -10.64 26.79 33.31
C LEU A 267 -11.77 25.99 33.97
N ARG A 268 -11.93 24.72 33.63
CA ARG A 268 -13.04 23.87 34.10
C ARG A 268 -13.13 23.78 35.63
N PRO A 269 -12.04 23.62 36.39
CA PRO A 269 -12.09 23.59 37.86
C PRO A 269 -12.49 24.94 38.48
N LYS A 270 -12.25 26.05 37.77
CA LYS A 270 -12.61 27.40 38.21
C LYS A 270 -14.04 27.82 37.82
N ALA A 271 -14.73 26.99 37.04
CA ALA A 271 -16.07 27.29 36.56
C ALA A 271 -17.13 27.05 37.66
N ARG A 272 -18.00 28.04 37.86
CA ARG A 272 -19.17 27.92 38.74
C ARG A 272 -20.44 27.67 37.93
N GLN A 273 -21.36 26.90 38.49
CA GLN A 273 -22.62 26.58 37.82
C GLN A 273 -23.69 27.61 38.22
N GLU A 274 -24.17 28.37 37.24
CA GLU A 274 -25.24 29.34 37.44
C GLU A 274 -26.51 28.89 36.71
N ALA A 275 -27.66 29.08 37.35
CA ALA A 275 -28.97 28.79 36.76
C ALA A 275 -29.53 30.08 36.16
N HIS A 276 -29.52 30.17 34.82
CA HIS A 276 -30.09 31.31 34.12
C HIS A 276 -31.54 31.00 33.74
N ASN A 277 -32.47 31.89 34.11
CA ASN A 277 -33.86 31.79 33.68
C ASN A 277 -33.95 32.44 32.29
N THR A 278 -34.06 31.63 31.24
CA THR A 278 -34.42 32.17 29.92
C THR A 278 -35.94 32.09 29.79
N GLY A 279 -36.55 32.92 28.94
CA GLY A 279 -38.01 32.87 28.69
C GLY A 279 -38.54 31.52 28.18
N TRP A 280 -37.65 30.54 27.97
CA TRP A 280 -37.91 29.18 27.51
C TRP A 280 -37.47 28.10 28.52
N GLY A 281 -37.19 28.46 29.78
CA GLY A 281 -36.86 27.55 30.89
C GLY A 281 -35.53 27.82 31.60
N LYS A 282 -35.26 27.06 32.68
CA LYS A 282 -33.98 27.14 33.43
C LYS A 282 -32.87 26.39 32.70
N ARG A 283 -31.84 27.10 32.24
CA ARG A 283 -30.60 26.49 31.70
C ARG A 283 -29.48 26.61 32.72
N LYS A 284 -28.81 25.50 33.01
CA LYS A 284 -27.57 25.50 33.81
C LYS A 284 -26.40 25.84 32.88
N MET A 285 -25.70 26.93 33.15
CA MET A 285 -24.51 27.34 32.42
C MET A 285 -23.29 27.30 33.35
N LEU A 286 -22.12 27.04 32.77
CA LEU A 286 -20.84 27.19 33.46
C LEU A 286 -20.33 28.61 33.21
N VAL A 287 -20.06 29.34 34.28
CA VAL A 287 -19.58 30.73 34.25
C VAL A 287 -18.20 30.76 34.89
N ILE A 288 -17.29 31.53 34.30
CA ILE A 288 -15.92 31.76 34.78
C ILE A 288 -15.70 33.27 34.92
N ASN A 289 -14.80 33.69 35.81
CA ASN A 289 -14.42 35.09 35.85
C ASN A 289 -13.53 35.41 34.64
N LEU A 290 -13.70 36.59 34.06
CA LEU A 290 -12.93 36.98 32.89
C LEU A 290 -11.43 37.09 33.19
N SER A 291 -11.05 37.43 34.42
CA SER A 291 -9.66 37.46 34.89
C SER A 291 -8.99 36.09 34.79
N ASP A 292 -9.73 35.00 35.07
CA ASP A 292 -9.20 33.64 35.00
C ASP A 292 -8.82 33.24 33.57
N VAL A 293 -9.45 33.84 32.55
CA VAL A 293 -9.13 33.59 31.13
C VAL A 293 -7.74 34.11 30.78
N ALA A 294 -7.38 35.31 31.26
CA ALA A 294 -6.05 35.87 31.04
C ALA A 294 -4.97 34.99 31.66
N ASP A 295 -5.19 34.53 32.91
CA ASP A 295 -4.28 33.62 33.60
C ASP A 295 -4.13 32.28 32.86
N ALA A 296 -5.24 31.70 32.36
CA ALA A 296 -5.22 30.45 31.62
C ALA A 296 -4.47 30.54 30.28
N VAL A 297 -4.49 31.72 29.64
CA VAL A 297 -3.70 31.98 28.42
C VAL A 297 -2.22 32.19 28.76
N MET A 298 -1.91 32.81 29.90
CA MET A 298 -0.54 33.15 30.33
C MET A 298 0.21 31.99 31.00
N LEU A 299 -0.48 31.05 31.66
CA LEU A 299 0.12 29.82 32.22
C LEU A 299 0.88 28.98 31.18
N ARG A 300 0.54 29.16 29.90
CA ARG A 300 1.30 28.61 28.75
C ARG A 300 2.77 29.04 28.73
N TRP A 301 3.08 30.26 29.19
CA TRP A 301 4.46 30.78 29.21
C TRP A 301 5.25 30.24 30.40
N SER A 302 4.61 30.06 31.56
CA SER A 302 5.27 29.55 32.75
C SER A 302 5.46 28.03 32.72
N GLU A 303 4.59 27.23 32.13
CA GLU A 303 4.80 25.77 32.02
C GLU A 303 5.85 25.39 30.95
N GLN A 304 6.01 26.23 29.91
CA GLN A 304 7.16 26.15 29.00
C GLN A 304 8.49 26.51 29.71
N CYS A 305 8.45 27.36 30.75
CA CYS A 305 9.59 27.67 31.61
C CYS A 305 9.78 26.68 32.77
N ALA A 306 8.72 26.07 33.33
CA ALA A 306 8.81 25.19 34.50
C ALA A 306 9.37 23.80 34.16
N CYS A 307 9.39 23.41 32.88
CA CYS A 307 10.17 22.27 32.39
C CYS A 307 11.68 22.57 32.29
N ALA A 308 12.12 23.80 32.59
CA ALA A 308 13.53 24.20 32.63
C ALA A 308 14.13 24.20 34.06
N GLU A 309 13.33 23.96 35.10
CA GLU A 309 13.80 24.00 36.51
C GLU A 309 13.60 22.68 37.30
N ASN A 310 13.42 21.54 36.63
CA ASN A 310 13.61 20.21 37.26
C ASN A 310 14.23 19.19 36.31
#